data_AF-A0A937ESF6-F1
#
_entry.id   AF-A0A937ESF6-F1
#
_cell.length_a   1.000
_cell.length_b   1.000
_cell.length_c   1.000
_cell.angle_alpha   90.00
_cell.angle_beta   90.00
_cell.angle_gamma   90.00
#
_symmetry.space_group_name_H-M   'P 1'
#
loop_
_entity.id
_entity.type
_entity.pdbx_description
1 polymer ?
#
loop_
_entity_poly.entity_id
_entity_poly.type
_entity_poly.pdbx_seq_one_letter_code
_entity_poly.pdbx_strand_id
1 'polypeptide(L)'
;TMLVFQNVPEASIDLPGVRSVMEAVESSSIKYDLSWTFSETRAADDSVALNGHLQFSLDLFDRATVEALAQRLLLVLRAMVADPAARMSTIDVLGEEERHRILVEWNDTAAEVEPATLPGLVQDQAKRTPDAVAVVAGGVELSYAELNERANRLARFLIGRGVGPERFVAVQMPRSVELVVALLAVAKAGGAYMPVDPGYPDDRKAFMVADAAPVVVLTSDGVDVGDVGGTDVVVLDEPAVIRQVAQQPATDVTDDERREPLRREHPVYVIYTSGSTGRPKGVVVEHRSVVDYLAYTRKTYSAAEGVALVHSPVAFDLTVTALYTPLVSGGRIVMAGLEDEDAETAALLSRTPNTFLKATPSHLPLLENLPADYSPSGHLLLGGEALHSEGLHKWRAQHPHAVVSNVYGPTEATVNCTEFRIEPGQKLPDGVVPIGRPQSNAQV
;
A
#
# COMPACT_ATOMS: atom_id res chain seq x y z
N THR A 1 -16.32 16.00 -27.01
CA THR A 1 -15.90 17.42 -27.01
C THR A 1 -15.79 17.95 -28.43
N MET A 2 -16.30 19.15 -28.69
CA MET A 2 -16.16 19.88 -29.97
C MET A 2 -15.45 21.22 -29.74
N LEU A 3 -14.59 21.63 -30.66
CA LEU A 3 -14.00 22.97 -30.70
C LEU A 3 -14.27 23.59 -32.07
N VAL A 4 -14.86 24.78 -32.08
CA VAL A 4 -15.19 25.55 -33.28
C VAL A 4 -14.49 26.90 -33.20
N PHE A 5 -13.79 27.27 -34.27
CA PHE A 5 -13.21 28.60 -34.43
C PHE A 5 -13.86 29.27 -35.64
N GLN A 6 -14.62 30.35 -35.39
CA GLN A 6 -15.35 31.10 -36.40
C GLN A 6 -14.62 32.40 -36.69
N ASN A 7 -13.91 32.42 -37.83
CA ASN A 7 -13.29 33.63 -38.38
C ASN A 7 -14.01 34.07 -39.67
N VAL A 8 -15.34 33.96 -39.69
CA VAL A 8 -16.17 34.41 -40.81
C VAL A 8 -16.64 35.83 -40.48
N PRO A 9 -16.47 36.82 -41.38
CA PRO A 9 -16.98 38.17 -41.17
C PRO A 9 -18.49 38.15 -40.87
N GLU A 10 -18.96 38.97 -39.93
CA GLU A 10 -20.39 39.07 -39.63
C GLU A 10 -21.18 39.38 -40.91
N ALA A 11 -22.15 38.52 -41.22
CA ALA A 11 -23.04 38.72 -42.36
C ALA A 11 -24.05 39.82 -42.02
N SER A 12 -23.86 41.02 -42.57
CA SER A 12 -24.86 42.09 -42.51
C SER A 12 -25.85 41.96 -43.66
N ILE A 13 -27.15 41.90 -43.36
CA ILE A 13 -28.21 41.98 -44.36
C ILE A 13 -28.56 43.45 -44.55
N ASP A 14 -28.02 44.09 -45.60
CA ASP A 14 -28.35 45.49 -45.90
C ASP A 14 -29.70 45.59 -46.61
N LEU A 15 -30.69 46.18 -45.93
CA LEU A 15 -32.06 46.38 -46.44
C LEU A 15 -32.37 47.89 -46.50
N PRO A 16 -32.77 48.44 -47.67
CA PRO A 16 -33.03 49.87 -47.81
C PRO A 16 -34.08 50.38 -46.81
N GLY A 17 -33.70 51.37 -46.01
CA GLY A 17 -34.59 52.02 -45.05
C GLY A 17 -34.80 51.27 -43.73
N VAL A 18 -34.07 50.18 -43.47
CA VAL A 18 -34.19 49.38 -42.23
C VAL A 18 -32.82 49.15 -41.62
N ARG A 19 -32.70 49.32 -40.29
CA ARG A 19 -31.51 48.93 -39.54
C ARG A 19 -31.66 47.48 -39.09
N SER A 20 -30.91 46.56 -39.68
CA SER A 20 -30.84 45.17 -39.23
C SER A 20 -29.81 44.99 -38.14
N VAL A 21 -30.12 44.21 -37.12
CA VAL A 21 -29.16 43.75 -36.10
C VAL A 21 -29.29 42.24 -36.01
N MET A 22 -28.18 41.52 -35.94
CA MET A 22 -28.21 40.08 -35.67
C MET A 22 -28.64 39.88 -34.21
N GLU A 23 -29.69 39.10 -34.01
CA GLU A 23 -30.15 38.69 -32.68
C GLU A 23 -29.72 37.25 -32.43
N ALA A 24 -28.96 37.04 -31.37
CA ALA A 24 -28.52 35.71 -30.98
C ALA A 24 -29.73 34.94 -30.42
N VAL A 25 -30.09 33.84 -31.07
CA VAL A 25 -31.09 32.91 -30.53
C VAL A 25 -30.39 31.94 -29.58
N GLU A 26 -30.72 32.02 -28.29
CA GLU A 26 -30.26 31.03 -27.32
C GLU A 26 -30.89 29.67 -27.65
N SER A 27 -30.09 28.75 -28.19
CA SER A 27 -30.48 27.36 -28.34
C SER A 27 -30.05 26.57 -27.11
N SER A 28 -31.02 25.98 -26.41
CA SER A 28 -30.78 25.10 -25.27
C SER A 28 -30.40 23.67 -25.67
N SER A 29 -30.38 23.35 -26.98
CA SER A 29 -30.03 22.00 -27.45
C SER A 29 -28.52 21.86 -27.62
N ILE A 30 -27.92 20.97 -26.85
CA ILE A 30 -26.50 20.60 -26.93
C ILE A 30 -26.37 19.30 -27.74
N LYS A 31 -25.38 19.22 -28.63
CA LYS A 31 -25.09 18.02 -29.46
C LYS A 31 -23.89 17.20 -28.99
N TYR A 32 -23.06 17.79 -28.12
CA TYR A 32 -21.81 17.21 -27.60
C TYR A 32 -21.67 17.57 -26.13
N ASP A 33 -21.13 16.66 -25.32
CA ASP A 33 -20.96 16.82 -23.86
C ASP A 33 -20.33 18.16 -23.45
N LEU A 34 -19.35 18.64 -24.24
CA LEU A 34 -18.65 19.91 -24.07
C LEU A 34 -18.38 20.51 -25.46
N SER A 35 -18.73 21.77 -25.68
CA SER A 35 -18.55 22.49 -26.95
C SER A 35 -17.96 23.87 -26.71
N TRP A 36 -16.76 24.10 -27.24
CA TRP A 36 -16.10 25.41 -27.26
C TRP A 36 -16.31 26.08 -28.61
N THR A 37 -16.80 27.31 -28.61
CA THR A 37 -16.93 28.14 -29.81
C THR A 37 -16.19 29.44 -29.61
N PHE A 38 -15.20 29.69 -30.44
CA PHE A 38 -14.46 30.95 -30.47
C PHE A 38 -14.84 31.75 -31.70
N SER A 39 -15.07 33.04 -31.57
CA SER A 39 -15.29 33.96 -32.69
C SER A 39 -14.36 35.17 -32.59
N GLU A 40 -13.85 35.61 -33.73
CA GLU A 40 -13.10 36.87 -33.81
C GLU A 40 -14.07 38.04 -33.99
N THR A 41 -13.82 39.15 -33.30
CA THR A 41 -14.55 40.40 -33.49
C THR A 41 -13.56 41.52 -33.67
N ARG A 42 -13.71 42.27 -34.76
CA ARG A 42 -12.90 43.46 -35.03
C ARG A 42 -13.61 44.70 -34.52
N ALA A 43 -12.90 45.47 -33.70
CA ALA A 43 -13.35 46.79 -33.30
C ALA A 43 -13.06 47.83 -34.41
N ALA A 44 -13.64 49.02 -34.28
CA ALA A 44 -13.49 50.11 -35.25
C ALA A 44 -12.06 50.67 -35.35
N ASP A 45 -11.19 50.36 -34.38
CA ASP A 45 -9.77 50.70 -34.34
C ASP A 45 -8.86 49.58 -34.89
N ASP A 46 -9.43 48.61 -35.61
CA ASP A 46 -8.79 47.39 -36.14
C ASP A 46 -8.24 46.42 -35.08
N SER A 47 -8.50 46.65 -33.78
CA SER A 47 -8.17 45.65 -32.75
C SER A 47 -9.05 44.40 -32.90
N VAL A 48 -8.44 43.23 -32.74
CA VAL A 48 -9.12 41.93 -32.82
C VAL A 48 -9.30 41.39 -31.41
N ALA A 49 -10.55 41.13 -31.03
CA ALA A 49 -10.91 40.42 -29.82
C ALA A 49 -11.32 38.99 -30.16
N LEU A 50 -10.93 38.03 -29.31
CA LEU A 50 -11.40 36.65 -29.38
C LEU A 50 -12.48 36.43 -28.33
N ASN A 51 -13.70 36.17 -28.76
CA ASN A 51 -14.84 35.85 -27.90
C ASN A 51 -14.99 34.33 -27.81
N GLY A 52 -15.08 33.78 -26.60
CA GLY A 52 -15.24 32.35 -26.35
C GLY A 52 -16.57 32.03 -25.67
N HIS A 53 -17.26 31.01 -26.17
CA HIS A 53 -18.49 30.46 -25.59
C HIS A 53 -18.28 28.99 -25.29
N LEU A 54 -18.70 28.55 -24.09
CA LEU A 54 -18.66 27.16 -23.67
C LEU A 54 -20.07 26.66 -23.39
N GLN A 55 -20.49 25.61 -24.09
CA GLN A 55 -21.72 24.88 -23.84
C GLN A 55 -21.39 23.50 -23.29
N PHE A 56 -22.18 23.01 -22.34
CA PHE A 56 -21.90 21.76 -21.63
C PHE A 56 -23.17 21.01 -21.21
N SER A 57 -23.04 19.69 -21.04
CA SER A 57 -24.11 18.83 -20.54
C SER A 57 -24.22 18.93 -19.02
N LEU A 58 -25.40 19.29 -18.53
CA LEU A 58 -25.68 19.33 -17.08
C LEU A 58 -25.71 17.94 -16.44
N ASP A 59 -25.87 16.88 -17.23
CA ASP A 59 -25.80 15.50 -16.74
C ASP A 59 -24.36 15.08 -16.42
N LEU A 60 -23.36 15.81 -16.94
CA LEU A 60 -21.94 15.45 -16.83
C LEU A 60 -21.08 16.52 -16.15
N PHE A 61 -21.47 17.79 -16.23
CA PHE A 61 -20.68 18.90 -15.70
C PHE A 61 -21.53 19.87 -14.88
N ASP A 62 -20.99 20.28 -13.74
CA ASP A 62 -21.48 21.43 -13.02
C ASP A 62 -20.81 22.73 -13.52
N ARG A 63 -21.38 23.87 -13.11
CA ARG A 63 -20.90 25.19 -13.49
C ARG A 63 -19.46 25.45 -13.01
N ALA A 64 -19.12 25.01 -11.79
CA ALA A 64 -17.80 25.25 -11.21
C ALA A 64 -16.70 24.53 -12.02
N THR A 65 -16.97 23.31 -12.47
CA THR A 65 -16.07 22.50 -13.30
C THR A 65 -15.78 23.18 -14.62
N VAL A 66 -16.80 23.70 -15.31
CA VAL A 66 -16.61 24.35 -16.61
C VAL A 66 -15.95 25.73 -16.49
N GLU A 67 -16.23 26.47 -15.41
CA GLU A 67 -15.53 27.73 -15.11
C GLU A 67 -14.03 27.48 -14.85
N ALA A 68 -13.70 26.42 -14.11
CA ALA A 68 -12.32 26.00 -13.92
C ALA A 68 -11.65 25.62 -15.27
N LEU A 69 -12.31 24.84 -16.13
CA LEU A 69 -11.79 24.52 -17.46
C LEU A 69 -11.52 25.77 -18.31
N ALA A 70 -12.40 26.77 -18.27
CA ALA A 70 -12.22 28.05 -18.97
C ALA A 70 -11.03 28.84 -18.42
N GLN A 71 -10.86 28.90 -17.10
CA GLN A 71 -9.70 29.53 -16.47
C GLN A 71 -8.40 28.85 -16.87
N ARG A 72 -8.34 27.52 -16.85
CA ARG A 72 -7.16 26.75 -17.29
C ARG A 72 -6.82 27.00 -18.76
N LEU A 73 -7.83 27.06 -19.63
CA LEU A 73 -7.61 27.38 -21.05
C LEU A 73 -7.02 28.80 -21.22
N LEU A 74 -7.51 29.78 -20.47
CA LEU A 74 -6.97 31.14 -20.50
C LEU A 74 -5.52 31.20 -20.02
N LEU A 75 -5.14 30.39 -19.02
CA LEU A 75 -3.74 30.28 -18.58
C LEU A 75 -2.85 29.75 -19.71
N VAL A 76 -3.29 28.70 -20.40
CA VAL A 76 -2.57 28.14 -21.55
C VAL A 76 -2.41 29.17 -22.67
N LEU A 77 -3.50 29.85 -23.07
CA LEU A 77 -3.46 30.86 -24.12
C LEU A 77 -2.50 32.02 -23.77
N ARG A 78 -2.52 32.49 -22.51
CA ARG A 78 -1.60 33.53 -22.04
C ARG A 78 -0.15 33.07 -22.08
N ALA A 79 0.13 31.84 -21.66
CA ALA A 79 1.47 31.27 -21.70
C ALA A 79 2.01 31.14 -23.14
N MET A 80 1.18 30.66 -24.07
CA MET A 80 1.55 30.52 -25.48
C MET A 80 1.81 31.88 -26.16
N VAL A 81 1.09 32.93 -25.79
CA VAL A 81 1.32 34.28 -26.32
C VAL A 81 2.59 34.90 -25.73
N ALA A 82 2.86 34.66 -24.45
CA ALA A 82 4.05 35.19 -23.78
C ALA A 82 5.36 34.57 -24.31
N ASP A 83 5.35 33.27 -24.62
CA ASP A 83 6.48 32.58 -25.27
C ASP A 83 5.99 31.57 -26.32
N PRO A 84 5.87 31.99 -27.60
CA PRO A 84 5.42 31.13 -28.68
C PRO A 84 6.36 29.96 -29.01
N ALA A 85 7.61 30.00 -28.54
CA ALA A 85 8.60 28.94 -28.75
C ALA A 85 8.61 27.91 -27.62
N ALA A 86 7.89 28.16 -26.51
CA ALA A 86 7.78 27.24 -25.40
C ALA A 86 7.18 25.90 -25.84
N ARG A 87 7.71 24.81 -25.28
CA ARG A 87 7.16 23.47 -25.53
C ARG A 87 5.79 23.38 -24.85
N MET A 88 4.77 22.92 -25.56
CA MET A 88 3.42 22.74 -24.99
C MET A 88 3.42 21.90 -23.70
N SER A 89 4.33 20.93 -23.58
CA SER A 89 4.46 20.07 -22.39
C SER A 89 4.96 20.77 -21.13
N THR A 90 5.45 22.01 -21.22
CA THR A 90 5.98 22.78 -20.07
C THR A 90 5.01 23.86 -19.59
N ILE A 91 3.85 24.01 -20.23
CA ILE A 91 2.86 25.01 -19.85
C ILE A 91 2.09 24.49 -18.63
N ASP A 92 2.10 25.26 -17.54
CA ASP A 92 1.27 24.95 -16.37
C ASP A 92 -0.20 25.23 -16.69
N VAL A 93 -1.03 24.23 -16.46
CA VAL A 93 -2.48 24.29 -16.70
C VAL A 93 -3.25 24.64 -15.43
N LEU A 94 -2.62 24.52 -14.25
CA LEU A 94 -3.25 24.78 -12.97
C LEU A 94 -3.07 26.25 -12.58
N GLY A 95 -4.12 26.84 -12.02
CA GLY A 95 -4.00 28.12 -11.33
C GLY A 95 -3.14 28.00 -10.07
N GLU A 96 -2.61 29.11 -9.57
CA GLU A 96 -1.74 29.13 -8.39
C GLU A 96 -2.40 28.49 -7.16
N GLU A 97 -3.66 28.83 -6.87
CA GLU A 97 -4.41 28.26 -5.74
C GLU A 97 -4.66 26.76 -5.89
N GLU A 98 -4.99 26.31 -7.10
CA GLU A 98 -5.22 24.89 -7.37
C GLU A 98 -3.91 24.09 -7.26
N ARG A 99 -2.82 24.63 -7.80
CA ARG A 99 -1.49 24.04 -7.68
C ARG A 99 -1.05 23.96 -6.22
N HIS A 100 -1.28 25.01 -5.43
CA HIS A 100 -0.96 25.01 -4.00
C HIS A 100 -1.77 23.95 -3.24
N ARG A 101 -3.07 23.85 -3.52
CA ARG A 101 -3.93 22.83 -2.91
C ARG A 101 -3.46 21.40 -3.18
N ILE A 102 -3.12 21.10 -4.43
CA ILE A 102 -2.70 19.76 -4.84
C ILE A 102 -1.30 19.43 -4.32
N LEU A 103 -0.34 20.33 -4.47
CA LEU A 103 1.07 20.04 -4.16
C LEU A 103 1.44 20.27 -2.69
N VAL A 104 0.68 21.11 -1.97
CA VAL A 104 0.99 21.47 -0.58
C VAL A 104 -0.12 21.00 0.36
N GLU A 105 -1.35 21.51 0.23
CA GLU A 105 -2.40 21.25 1.23
C GLU A 105 -2.77 19.76 1.35
N TRP A 106 -2.88 19.04 0.23
CA TRP A 106 -3.18 17.61 0.24
C TRP A 106 -1.99 16.72 0.64
N ASN A 107 -0.78 17.29 0.57
CA ASN A 107 0.49 16.60 0.74
C ASN A 107 1.27 17.08 1.99
N ASP A 108 0.64 17.88 2.85
CA ASP A 108 1.15 18.30 4.15
C ASP A 108 0.95 17.19 5.19
N THR A 109 1.71 16.12 5.01
CA THR A 109 1.58 14.86 5.77
C THR A 109 2.76 14.61 6.70
N ALA A 110 3.66 15.58 6.86
CA ALA A 110 4.85 15.45 7.67
C ALA A 110 4.50 15.04 9.11
N ALA A 111 5.12 13.97 9.59
CA ALA A 111 4.93 13.46 10.94
C ALA A 111 6.28 13.03 11.53
N GLU A 112 6.46 13.28 12.83
CA GLU A 112 7.63 12.79 13.55
C GLU A 112 7.56 11.27 13.72
N VAL A 113 8.70 10.61 13.46
CA VAL A 113 8.87 9.16 13.59
C VAL A 113 10.08 8.91 14.47
N GLU A 114 9.94 7.98 15.41
CA GLU A 114 11.06 7.58 16.26
C GLU A 114 12.20 6.96 15.42
N PRO A 115 13.48 7.29 15.71
CA PRO A 115 14.62 6.72 15.01
C PRO A 115 14.87 5.28 15.50
N ALA A 116 14.01 4.35 15.10
CA ALA A 116 14.06 2.95 15.49
C ALA A 116 14.35 2.03 14.29
N THR A 117 14.49 0.74 14.60
CA THR A 117 14.52 -0.35 13.62
C THR A 117 13.37 -1.30 13.96
N LEU A 118 12.87 -2.04 12.96
CA LEU A 118 11.84 -3.06 13.16
C LEU A 118 12.13 -4.02 14.34
N PRO A 119 13.32 -4.65 14.46
CA PRO A 119 13.60 -5.52 15.59
C PRO A 119 13.61 -4.75 16.93
N GLY A 120 14.02 -3.48 16.93
CA GLY A 120 13.94 -2.61 18.11
C GLY A 120 12.50 -2.39 18.60
N LEU A 121 11.58 -2.09 17.68
CA LEU A 121 10.15 -1.91 18.03
C LEU A 121 9.54 -3.16 18.68
N VAL A 122 9.87 -4.34 18.14
CA VAL A 122 9.38 -5.63 18.68
C VAL A 122 10.05 -5.93 20.03
N GLN A 123 11.33 -5.62 20.20
CA GLN A 123 12.03 -5.76 21.48
C GLN A 123 11.42 -4.88 22.57
N ASP A 124 11.07 -3.64 22.22
CA ASP A 124 10.45 -2.71 23.16
C ASP A 124 9.02 -3.12 23.51
N GLN A 125 8.27 -3.72 22.59
CA GLN A 125 7.00 -4.37 22.92
C GLN A 125 7.20 -5.58 23.84
N ALA A 126 8.19 -6.42 23.57
CA ALA A 126 8.44 -7.61 24.39
C ALA A 126 8.85 -7.27 25.83
N LYS A 127 9.55 -6.15 26.04
CA LYS A 127 9.83 -5.61 27.39
C LYS A 127 8.58 -5.09 28.09
N ARG A 128 7.62 -4.53 27.34
CA ARG A 128 6.37 -3.96 27.90
C ARG A 128 5.37 -5.03 28.33
N THR A 129 5.23 -6.10 27.54
CA THR A 129 4.23 -7.15 27.77
C THR A 129 4.81 -8.55 27.56
N PRO A 130 5.82 -8.97 28.35
CA PRO A 130 6.59 -10.20 28.10
C PRO A 130 5.72 -11.46 28.09
N ASP A 131 4.75 -11.55 29.00
CA ASP A 131 3.90 -12.73 29.21
C ASP A 131 2.68 -12.78 28.27
N ALA A 132 2.41 -11.71 27.51
CA ALA A 132 1.30 -11.70 26.57
C ALA A 132 1.62 -12.58 25.36
N VAL A 133 0.60 -13.27 24.82
CA VAL A 133 0.77 -14.12 23.63
C VAL A 133 0.98 -13.23 22.40
N ALA A 134 2.10 -13.42 21.72
CA ALA A 134 2.45 -12.68 20.51
C ALA A 134 2.01 -13.40 19.24
N VAL A 135 2.27 -14.71 19.14
CA VAL A 135 2.08 -15.50 17.91
C VAL A 135 1.39 -16.82 18.23
N VAL A 136 0.45 -17.22 17.38
CA VAL A 136 -0.18 -18.55 17.41
C VAL A 136 -0.15 -19.16 16.01
N ALA A 137 0.26 -20.43 15.90
CA ALA A 137 0.18 -21.20 14.66
C ALA A 137 0.13 -22.71 14.96
N GLY A 138 -0.83 -23.45 14.39
CA GLY A 138 -0.92 -24.92 14.52
C GLY A 138 -0.82 -25.42 15.96
N GLY A 139 -1.56 -24.79 16.88
CA GLY A 139 -1.60 -25.16 18.30
C GLY A 139 -0.40 -24.72 19.13
N VAL A 140 0.61 -24.14 18.51
CA VAL A 140 1.76 -23.56 19.21
C VAL A 140 1.52 -22.08 19.46
N GLU A 141 1.64 -21.66 20.71
CA GLU A 141 1.60 -20.26 21.12
C GLU A 141 2.98 -19.84 21.64
N LEU A 142 3.41 -18.63 21.27
CA LEU A 142 4.59 -17.99 21.83
C LEU A 142 4.19 -16.67 22.49
N SER A 143 4.63 -16.46 23.72
CA SER A 143 4.63 -15.16 24.36
C SER A 143 5.60 -14.20 23.66
N TYR A 144 5.46 -12.91 23.93
CA TYR A 144 6.41 -11.90 23.44
C TYR A 144 7.84 -12.17 23.92
N ALA A 145 8.02 -12.61 25.17
CA ALA A 145 9.33 -13.00 25.69
C ALA A 145 9.90 -14.20 24.92
N GLU A 146 9.11 -15.26 24.75
CA GLU A 146 9.56 -16.48 24.05
C GLU A 146 9.89 -16.20 22.58
N LEU A 147 9.06 -15.42 21.89
CA LEU A 147 9.31 -14.99 20.52
C LEU A 147 10.64 -14.23 20.43
N ASN A 148 10.84 -13.25 21.32
CA ASN A 148 12.05 -12.43 21.33
C ASN A 148 13.30 -13.28 21.60
N GLU A 149 13.25 -14.17 22.60
CA GLU A 149 14.36 -15.05 22.97
C GLU A 149 14.72 -16.03 21.85
N ARG A 150 13.72 -16.69 21.23
CA ARG A 150 13.95 -17.60 20.10
C ARG A 150 14.57 -16.86 18.92
N ALA A 151 14.05 -15.67 18.59
CA ALA A 151 14.59 -14.86 17.50
C ALA A 151 16.00 -14.35 17.81
N ASN A 152 16.32 -13.99 19.06
CA ASN A 152 17.66 -13.59 19.48
C ASN A 152 18.68 -14.73 19.34
N ARG A 153 18.31 -15.96 19.75
CA ARG A 153 19.16 -17.14 19.61
C ARG A 153 19.45 -17.46 18.14
N LEU A 154 18.41 -17.47 17.31
CA LEU A 154 18.56 -17.70 15.88
C LEU A 154 19.37 -16.57 15.22
N ALA A 155 19.18 -15.32 15.61
CA ALA A 155 19.95 -14.20 15.08
C ALA A 155 21.46 -14.37 15.30
N ARG A 156 21.90 -14.79 16.50
CA ARG A 156 23.32 -15.06 16.77
C ARG A 156 23.88 -16.21 15.94
N PHE A 157 23.09 -17.27 15.77
CA PHE A 157 23.44 -18.37 14.89
C PHE A 157 23.63 -17.91 13.43
N LEU A 158 22.77 -17.01 12.95
CA LEU A 158 22.84 -16.41 11.61
C LEU A 158 24.02 -15.45 11.45
N ILE A 159 24.33 -14.64 12.48
CA ILE A 159 25.52 -13.78 12.52
C ILE A 159 26.78 -14.63 12.34
N GLY A 160 26.87 -15.79 13.02
CA GLY A 160 27.98 -16.73 12.88
C GLY A 160 28.13 -17.31 11.46
N ARG A 161 27.05 -17.34 10.67
CA ARG A 161 27.05 -17.74 9.25
C ARG A 161 27.26 -16.58 8.29
N GLY A 162 27.34 -15.37 8.82
CA GLY A 162 27.70 -14.18 8.09
C GLY A 162 26.55 -13.33 7.59
N VAL A 163 25.37 -13.54 8.15
CA VAL A 163 24.26 -12.59 8.05
C VAL A 163 24.62 -11.31 8.81
N GLY A 164 24.22 -10.18 8.25
CA GLY A 164 24.47 -8.85 8.78
C GLY A 164 23.87 -7.79 7.84
N PRO A 165 24.04 -6.50 8.16
CA PRO A 165 23.67 -5.40 7.27
C PRO A 165 24.09 -5.58 5.80
N GLU A 166 23.25 -5.09 4.88
CA GLU A 166 23.40 -5.20 3.43
C GLU A 166 23.45 -6.65 2.89
N ARG A 167 23.02 -7.64 3.68
CA ARG A 167 22.97 -9.06 3.27
C ARG A 167 21.56 -9.61 3.30
N PHE A 168 21.24 -10.44 2.31
CA PHE A 168 19.94 -11.09 2.19
C PHE A 168 19.95 -12.52 2.73
N VAL A 169 18.81 -12.94 3.27
CA VAL A 169 18.53 -14.31 3.69
C VAL A 169 17.23 -14.75 3.05
N ALA A 170 17.29 -15.80 2.23
CA ALA A 170 16.07 -16.39 1.69
C ALA A 170 15.34 -17.14 2.81
N VAL A 171 14.03 -16.95 2.93
CA VAL A 171 13.20 -17.66 3.92
C VAL A 171 12.11 -18.40 3.17
N GLN A 172 12.27 -19.71 3.07
CA GLN A 172 11.35 -20.61 2.38
C GLN A 172 10.75 -21.60 3.38
N MET A 173 9.68 -21.18 4.05
CA MET A 173 9.03 -21.93 5.12
C MET A 173 7.51 -21.79 5.02
N PRO A 174 6.74 -22.82 5.41
CA PRO A 174 5.29 -22.72 5.54
C PRO A 174 4.90 -21.79 6.70
N ARG A 175 3.61 -21.37 6.72
CA ARG A 175 3.03 -20.61 7.84
C ARG A 175 3.20 -21.39 9.14
N SER A 176 3.93 -20.80 10.10
CA SER A 176 4.26 -21.41 11.39
C SER A 176 4.76 -20.32 12.36
N VAL A 177 4.88 -20.65 13.64
CA VAL A 177 5.58 -19.79 14.61
C VAL A 177 7.05 -19.60 14.22
N GLU A 178 7.67 -20.63 13.62
CA GLU A 178 9.10 -20.60 13.29
C GLU A 178 9.40 -19.75 12.07
N LEU A 179 8.45 -19.59 11.15
CA LEU A 179 8.53 -18.57 10.12
C LEU A 179 8.66 -17.17 10.74
N VAL A 180 7.83 -16.82 11.73
CA VAL A 180 7.90 -15.50 12.38
C VAL A 180 9.21 -15.32 13.15
N VAL A 181 9.66 -16.37 13.84
CA VAL A 181 10.99 -16.40 14.50
C VAL A 181 12.10 -16.15 13.48
N ALA A 182 12.06 -16.80 12.32
CA ALA A 182 13.07 -16.64 11.26
C ALA A 182 13.11 -15.21 10.70
N LEU A 183 11.96 -14.61 10.38
CA LEU A 183 11.89 -13.23 9.87
C LEU A 183 12.48 -12.23 10.87
N LEU A 184 12.10 -12.34 12.15
CA LEU A 184 12.64 -11.49 13.22
C LEU A 184 14.12 -11.75 13.48
N ALA A 185 14.57 -13.00 13.43
CA ALA A 185 15.97 -13.36 13.62
C ALA A 185 16.88 -12.78 12.54
N VAL A 186 16.45 -12.82 11.28
CA VAL A 186 17.17 -12.18 10.16
C VAL A 186 17.29 -10.68 10.40
N ALA A 187 16.18 -10.01 10.72
CA ALA A 187 16.17 -8.58 11.01
C ALA A 187 17.05 -8.23 12.23
N LYS A 188 17.02 -9.06 13.29
CA LYS A 188 17.88 -8.89 14.49
C LYS A 188 19.36 -9.11 14.21
N ALA A 189 19.70 -10.03 13.32
CA ALA A 189 21.07 -10.21 12.82
C ALA A 189 21.54 -9.02 11.98
N GLY A 190 20.60 -8.17 11.53
CA GLY A 190 20.82 -7.00 10.71
C GLY A 190 20.70 -7.25 9.21
N GLY A 191 20.35 -8.47 8.80
CA GLY A 191 20.10 -8.79 7.39
C GLY A 191 18.67 -8.48 6.97
N ALA A 192 18.43 -8.52 5.67
CA ALA A 192 17.10 -8.43 5.09
C ALA A 192 16.56 -9.82 4.74
N TYR A 193 15.35 -10.14 5.20
CA TYR A 193 14.72 -11.40 4.81
C TYR A 193 14.10 -11.26 3.41
N MET A 194 14.21 -12.31 2.61
CA MET A 194 13.60 -12.44 1.30
C MET A 194 12.69 -13.67 1.34
N PRO A 195 11.37 -13.51 1.54
CA PRO A 195 10.48 -14.65 1.59
C PRO A 195 10.34 -15.28 0.21
N VAL A 196 10.46 -16.59 0.15
CA VAL A 196 10.22 -17.40 -1.05
C VAL A 196 9.06 -18.32 -0.72
N ASP A 197 7.95 -18.19 -1.44
CA ASP A 197 6.79 -19.06 -1.21
C ASP A 197 7.16 -20.51 -1.63
N PRO A 198 7.04 -21.51 -0.73
CA PRO A 198 7.32 -22.90 -1.08
C PRO A 198 6.48 -23.42 -2.25
N GLY A 199 5.29 -22.85 -2.48
CA GLY A 199 4.39 -23.21 -3.58
C GLY A 199 4.77 -22.59 -4.94
N TYR A 200 5.81 -21.76 -5.01
CA TYR A 200 6.28 -21.24 -6.29
C TYR A 200 6.93 -22.31 -7.17
N PRO A 201 6.81 -22.20 -8.52
CA PRO A 201 7.53 -23.07 -9.44
C PRO A 201 9.05 -23.01 -9.23
N ASP A 202 9.74 -24.13 -9.45
CA ASP A 202 11.19 -24.25 -9.20
C ASP A 202 12.02 -23.20 -9.95
N ASP A 203 11.73 -22.96 -11.23
CA ASP A 203 12.41 -21.93 -12.02
C ASP A 203 12.29 -20.53 -11.40
N ARG A 204 11.16 -20.24 -10.75
CA ARG A 204 10.95 -18.96 -10.06
C ARG A 204 11.75 -18.90 -8.76
N LYS A 205 11.76 -19.98 -7.97
CA LYS A 205 12.58 -20.08 -6.74
C LYS A 205 14.06 -19.92 -7.07
N ALA A 206 14.56 -20.66 -8.05
CA ALA A 206 15.94 -20.61 -8.53
C ALA A 206 16.32 -19.22 -9.03
N PHE A 207 15.46 -18.57 -9.82
CA PHE A 207 15.69 -17.20 -10.29
C PHE A 207 15.83 -16.21 -9.12
N MET A 208 14.91 -16.25 -8.14
CA MET A 208 14.95 -15.34 -6.99
C MET A 208 16.22 -15.51 -6.14
N VAL A 209 16.63 -16.76 -5.90
CA VAL A 209 17.86 -17.07 -5.14
C VAL A 209 19.10 -16.63 -5.93
N ALA A 210 19.14 -16.87 -7.24
CA ALA A 210 20.26 -16.47 -8.09
C ALA A 210 20.39 -14.94 -8.20
N ASP A 211 19.28 -14.21 -8.35
CA ASP A 211 19.26 -12.75 -8.49
C ASP A 211 19.62 -12.06 -7.17
N ALA A 212 19.09 -12.54 -6.04
CA ALA A 212 19.38 -11.95 -4.72
C ALA A 212 20.73 -12.40 -4.12
N ALA A 213 21.27 -13.54 -4.54
CA ALA A 213 22.48 -14.15 -3.98
C ALA A 213 22.52 -14.13 -2.42
N PRO A 214 21.51 -14.71 -1.74
CA PRO A 214 21.41 -14.67 -0.29
C PRO A 214 22.57 -15.44 0.37
N VAL A 215 22.90 -15.05 1.60
CA VAL A 215 23.94 -15.72 2.40
C VAL A 215 23.56 -17.17 2.71
N VAL A 216 22.29 -17.38 2.98
CA VAL A 216 21.72 -18.67 3.39
C VAL A 216 20.25 -18.72 3.00
N VAL A 217 19.76 -19.92 2.73
CA VAL A 217 18.34 -20.26 2.60
C VAL A 217 17.88 -20.92 3.89
N LEU A 218 16.92 -20.31 4.59
CA LEU A 218 16.27 -20.89 5.77
C LEU A 218 15.04 -21.66 5.33
N THR A 219 14.90 -22.89 5.84
CA THR A 219 13.78 -23.76 5.52
C THR A 219 13.42 -24.67 6.71
N SER A 220 12.39 -25.49 6.51
CA SER A 220 11.91 -26.52 7.44
C SER A 220 12.03 -27.90 6.80
N ASP A 221 12.02 -28.95 7.63
CA ASP A 221 12.06 -30.32 7.18
C ASP A 221 10.88 -30.63 6.25
N GLY A 222 11.14 -31.42 5.21
CA GLY A 222 10.15 -31.75 4.19
C GLY A 222 9.79 -30.63 3.20
N VAL A 223 10.35 -29.43 3.32
CA VAL A 223 10.16 -28.36 2.33
C VAL A 223 11.16 -28.51 1.19
N ASP A 224 10.66 -28.59 -0.05
CA ASP A 224 11.51 -28.60 -1.24
C ASP A 224 11.98 -27.19 -1.63
N VAL A 225 13.23 -26.89 -1.28
CA VAL A 225 13.89 -25.61 -1.61
C VAL A 225 14.20 -25.43 -3.10
N GLY A 226 14.12 -26.48 -3.92
CA GLY A 226 14.51 -26.45 -5.33
C GLY A 226 16.00 -26.23 -5.54
N ASP A 227 16.39 -25.79 -6.74
CA ASP A 227 17.78 -25.44 -7.05
C ASP A 227 18.14 -24.06 -6.48
N VAL A 228 19.04 -24.06 -5.50
CA VAL A 228 19.55 -22.86 -4.83
C VAL A 228 20.96 -22.47 -5.26
N GLY A 229 21.47 -23.04 -6.37
CA GLY A 229 22.72 -22.59 -7.00
C GLY A 229 23.98 -22.74 -6.13
N GLY A 230 23.96 -23.64 -5.13
CA GLY A 230 25.05 -23.84 -4.18
C GLY A 230 25.04 -22.91 -2.97
N THR A 231 24.00 -22.07 -2.80
CA THR A 231 23.78 -21.34 -1.55
C THR A 231 23.55 -22.31 -0.39
N ASP A 232 24.16 -22.03 0.77
CA ASP A 232 23.98 -22.83 1.98
C ASP A 232 22.49 -22.91 2.39
N VAL A 233 22.03 -24.11 2.69
CA VAL A 233 20.67 -24.36 3.19
C VAL A 233 20.71 -24.73 4.67
N VAL A 234 19.87 -24.09 5.47
CA VAL A 234 19.69 -24.40 6.88
C VAL A 234 18.25 -24.82 7.13
N VAL A 235 18.09 -26.07 7.55
CA VAL A 235 16.81 -26.67 7.96
C VAL A 235 16.66 -26.42 9.47
N LEU A 236 15.77 -25.52 9.86
CA LEU A 236 15.72 -24.97 11.23
C LEU A 236 15.29 -25.99 12.29
N ASP A 237 14.48 -26.96 11.89
CA ASP A 237 13.98 -28.07 12.70
C ASP A 237 14.88 -29.31 12.65
N GLU A 238 16.03 -29.24 11.97
CA GLU A 238 17.04 -30.29 12.05
C GLU A 238 17.60 -30.38 13.49
N PRO A 239 17.69 -31.58 14.11
CA PRO A 239 18.13 -31.72 15.50
C PRO A 239 19.49 -31.10 15.83
N ALA A 240 20.42 -31.07 14.86
CA ALA A 240 21.72 -30.44 15.04
C ALA A 240 21.61 -28.90 15.09
N VAL A 241 20.83 -28.31 14.19
CA VAL A 241 20.57 -26.87 14.12
C VAL A 241 19.83 -26.41 15.38
N ILE A 242 18.79 -27.12 15.80
CA ILE A 242 18.06 -26.84 17.05
C ILE A 242 19.02 -26.77 18.24
N ARG A 243 19.93 -27.75 18.39
CA ARG A 243 20.91 -27.76 19.49
C ARG A 243 21.87 -26.58 19.43
N GLN A 244 22.37 -26.23 18.23
CA GLN A 244 23.27 -25.10 18.05
C GLN A 244 22.59 -23.75 18.37
N VAL A 245 21.35 -23.57 17.92
CA VAL A 245 20.56 -22.37 18.22
C VAL A 245 20.22 -22.29 19.71
N ALA A 246 19.82 -23.39 20.33
CA ALA A 246 19.49 -23.43 21.76
C ALA A 246 20.69 -23.09 22.68
N GLN A 247 21.92 -23.26 22.22
CA GLN A 247 23.14 -22.90 22.96
C GLN A 247 23.47 -21.39 22.90
N GLN A 248 22.88 -20.65 21.97
CA GLN A 248 23.09 -19.20 21.87
C GLN A 248 22.43 -18.47 23.04
N PRO A 249 22.97 -17.33 23.50
CA PRO A 249 22.29 -16.47 24.47
C PRO A 249 20.91 -16.01 23.97
N ALA A 250 19.96 -15.88 24.91
CA ALA A 250 18.58 -15.42 24.64
C ALA A 250 18.41 -13.89 24.73
N THR A 251 19.38 -13.17 25.28
CA THR A 251 19.35 -11.71 25.45
C THR A 251 19.30 -10.96 24.11
N ASP A 252 18.86 -9.70 24.11
CA ASP A 252 18.85 -8.89 22.89
C ASP A 252 20.22 -8.81 22.22
N VAL A 253 20.24 -8.89 20.88
CA VAL A 253 21.47 -8.79 20.08
C VAL A 253 21.94 -7.34 20.02
N THR A 254 23.19 -7.09 20.38
CA THR A 254 23.81 -5.76 20.36
C THR A 254 24.59 -5.51 19.07
N ASP A 255 24.93 -4.25 18.80
CA ASP A 255 25.73 -3.89 17.62
C ASP A 255 27.15 -4.45 17.65
N ASP A 256 27.73 -4.67 18.84
CA ASP A 256 29.06 -5.27 19.01
C ASP A 256 29.10 -6.74 18.57
N GLU A 257 27.96 -7.41 18.58
CA GLU A 257 27.83 -8.80 18.11
C GLU A 257 27.66 -8.86 16.59
N ARG A 258 27.16 -7.79 15.96
CA ARG A 258 26.93 -7.73 14.51
C ARG A 258 28.24 -7.47 13.76
N ARG A 259 28.22 -7.76 12.46
CA ARG A 259 29.35 -7.45 11.57
C ARG A 259 29.59 -5.96 11.42
N GLU A 260 28.52 -5.18 11.52
CA GLU A 260 28.54 -3.72 11.60
C GLU A 260 27.27 -3.25 12.33
N PRO A 261 27.27 -2.02 12.92
CA PRO A 261 26.10 -1.50 13.62
C PRO A 261 24.87 -1.41 12.72
N LEU A 262 23.71 -1.85 13.23
CA LEU A 262 22.46 -1.79 12.47
C LEU A 262 21.97 -0.35 12.38
N ARG A 263 21.67 0.11 11.16
CA ARG A 263 21.15 1.46 10.88
C ARG A 263 19.76 1.37 10.26
N ARG A 264 19.00 2.46 10.37
CA ARG A 264 17.63 2.55 9.82
C ARG A 264 17.62 2.57 8.28
N GLU A 265 18.73 2.94 7.66
CA GLU A 265 18.89 2.94 6.20
C GLU A 265 19.19 1.54 5.64
N HIS A 266 19.48 0.56 6.49
CA HIS A 266 19.73 -0.80 6.01
C HIS A 266 18.43 -1.51 5.59
N PRO A 267 18.49 -2.39 4.59
CA PRO A 267 17.40 -3.26 4.20
C PRO A 267 16.88 -4.12 5.36
N VAL A 268 15.55 -4.23 5.48
CA VAL A 268 14.88 -5.14 6.41
C VAL A 268 14.22 -6.31 5.69
N TYR A 269 13.72 -6.09 4.48
CA TYR A 269 13.16 -7.16 3.66
C TYR A 269 13.24 -6.87 2.16
N VAL A 270 13.13 -7.94 1.38
CA VAL A 270 13.01 -7.89 -0.08
C VAL A 270 11.78 -8.68 -0.52
N ILE A 271 10.89 -8.04 -1.28
CA ILE A 271 9.70 -8.66 -1.84
C ILE A 271 9.80 -8.65 -3.36
N TYR A 272 9.66 -9.82 -3.98
CA TYR A 272 9.68 -9.95 -5.43
C TYR A 272 8.29 -9.70 -6.04
N THR A 273 8.21 -8.75 -6.97
CA THR A 273 6.98 -8.43 -7.71
C THR A 273 7.10 -8.84 -9.17
N SER A 274 5.96 -8.99 -9.87
CA SER A 274 5.95 -9.18 -11.32
C SER A 274 6.47 -7.90 -12.00
N GLY A 275 7.69 -7.94 -12.51
CA GLY A 275 8.26 -6.81 -13.25
C GLY A 275 7.49 -6.57 -14.55
N SER A 276 7.44 -5.31 -15.00
CA SER A 276 6.78 -4.92 -16.26
C SER A 276 7.39 -5.58 -17.50
N THR A 277 8.61 -6.10 -17.38
CA THR A 277 9.35 -6.84 -18.43
C THR A 277 9.04 -8.34 -18.43
N GLY A 278 8.17 -8.82 -17.54
CA GLY A 278 7.85 -10.24 -17.36
C GLY A 278 8.84 -11.01 -16.47
N ARG A 279 9.99 -10.42 -16.13
CA ARG A 279 10.92 -10.97 -15.13
C ARG A 279 10.61 -10.39 -13.75
N PRO A 280 10.52 -11.21 -12.69
CA PRO A 280 10.35 -10.70 -11.34
C PRO A 280 11.48 -9.73 -10.94
N LYS A 281 11.17 -8.74 -10.11
CA LYS A 281 12.16 -7.80 -9.54
C LYS A 281 12.06 -7.77 -8.02
N GLY A 282 13.19 -7.74 -7.33
CA GLY A 282 13.24 -7.56 -5.87
C GLY A 282 13.07 -6.09 -5.48
N VAL A 283 12.03 -5.76 -4.74
CA VAL A 283 11.86 -4.45 -4.09
C VAL A 283 12.51 -4.52 -2.71
N VAL A 284 13.57 -3.74 -2.52
CA VAL A 284 14.32 -3.66 -1.26
C VAL A 284 13.68 -2.58 -0.39
N VAL A 285 13.21 -2.95 0.80
CA VAL A 285 12.64 -2.03 1.77
C VAL A 285 13.55 -1.90 2.97
N GLU A 286 13.78 -0.65 3.38
CA GLU A 286 14.66 -0.30 4.50
C GLU A 286 13.91 -0.23 5.83
N HIS A 287 14.65 -0.30 6.94
CA HIS A 287 14.08 -0.15 8.27
C HIS A 287 13.34 1.18 8.46
N ARG A 288 13.87 2.31 7.96
CA ARG A 288 13.23 3.62 8.11
C ARG A 288 11.84 3.66 7.48
N SER A 289 11.66 3.01 6.33
CA SER A 289 10.39 3.01 5.60
C SER A 289 9.35 2.16 6.33
N VAL A 290 9.73 0.96 6.80
CA VAL A 290 8.78 0.12 7.57
C VAL A 290 8.46 0.73 8.94
N VAL A 291 9.42 1.40 9.59
CA VAL A 291 9.20 2.06 10.89
C VAL A 291 8.28 3.26 10.75
N ASP A 292 8.44 4.07 9.69
CA ASP A 292 7.52 5.16 9.34
C ASP A 292 6.09 4.63 9.10
N TYR A 293 5.97 3.60 8.25
CA TYR A 293 4.71 2.92 8.02
C TYR A 293 4.07 2.41 9.32
N LEU A 294 4.84 1.74 10.18
CA LEU A 294 4.34 1.21 11.45
C LEU A 294 3.99 2.32 12.45
N ALA A 295 4.66 3.47 12.44
CA ALA A 295 4.27 4.60 13.27
C ALA A 295 2.86 5.10 12.90
N TYR A 296 2.55 5.18 11.60
CA TYR A 296 1.21 5.50 11.13
C TYR A 296 0.19 4.41 11.48
N THR A 297 0.48 3.14 11.22
CA THR A 297 -0.49 2.05 11.43
C THR A 297 -0.80 1.82 12.91
N ARG A 298 0.19 1.90 13.80
CA ARG A 298 -0.02 1.81 15.27
C ARG A 298 -0.99 2.88 15.77
N LYS A 299 -0.86 4.10 15.26
CA LYS A 299 -1.71 5.24 15.64
C LYS A 299 -3.13 5.11 15.07
N THR A 300 -3.24 4.60 13.84
CA THR A 300 -4.50 4.63 13.07
C THR A 300 -5.38 3.40 13.32
N TYR A 301 -4.75 2.25 13.58
CA TYR A 301 -5.41 0.94 13.63
C TYR A 301 -5.36 0.33 15.04
N SER A 302 -6.07 0.93 15.99
CA SER A 302 -6.15 0.43 17.37
C SER A 302 -6.65 -1.02 17.46
N ALA A 303 -7.45 -1.48 16.50
CA ALA A 303 -7.90 -2.87 16.43
C ALA A 303 -6.76 -3.89 16.32
N ALA A 304 -5.56 -3.47 15.87
CA ALA A 304 -4.37 -4.31 15.83
C ALA A 304 -3.79 -4.64 17.23
N GLU A 305 -4.22 -3.97 18.29
CA GLU A 305 -3.90 -4.34 19.69
C GLU A 305 -4.62 -5.63 20.14
N GLY A 306 -5.62 -6.08 19.40
CA GLY A 306 -6.35 -7.32 19.65
C GLY A 306 -5.72 -8.52 18.94
N VAL A 307 -6.54 -9.25 18.16
CA VAL A 307 -6.11 -10.40 17.36
C VAL A 307 -6.08 -10.02 15.89
N ALA A 308 -4.99 -10.34 15.22
CA ALA A 308 -4.86 -10.22 13.77
C ALA A 308 -4.67 -11.59 13.12
N LEU A 309 -5.51 -11.88 12.12
CA LEU A 309 -5.34 -13.07 11.29
C LEU A 309 -4.38 -12.77 10.13
N VAL A 310 -3.28 -13.53 10.08
CA VAL A 310 -2.24 -13.45 9.06
C VAL A 310 -2.41 -14.60 8.08
N HIS A 311 -3.26 -14.38 7.07
CA HIS A 311 -3.67 -15.42 6.11
C HIS A 311 -2.85 -15.46 4.83
N SER A 312 -2.43 -14.31 4.36
CA SER A 312 -1.69 -14.17 3.11
C SER A 312 -0.24 -14.64 3.27
N PRO A 313 0.39 -15.15 2.19
CA PRO A 313 1.81 -15.49 2.21
C PRO A 313 2.68 -14.28 2.57
N VAL A 314 3.76 -14.51 3.33
CA VAL A 314 4.73 -13.46 3.69
C VAL A 314 5.53 -12.96 2.48
N ALA A 315 5.45 -13.66 1.34
CA ALA A 315 6.02 -13.23 0.06
C ALA A 315 5.26 -12.05 -0.59
N PHE A 316 4.14 -11.62 0.01
CA PHE A 316 3.46 -10.36 -0.33
C PHE A 316 3.64 -9.36 0.81
N ASP A 317 3.97 -8.13 0.47
CA ASP A 317 4.13 -7.02 1.43
C ASP A 317 2.80 -6.64 2.09
N LEU A 318 1.66 -7.00 1.50
CA LEU A 318 0.34 -6.92 2.15
C LEU A 318 0.38 -7.50 3.57
N THR A 319 1.09 -8.61 3.75
CA THR A 319 1.21 -9.32 5.03
C THR A 319 1.91 -8.49 6.11
N VAL A 320 2.78 -7.54 5.74
CA VAL A 320 3.53 -6.68 6.69
C VAL A 320 2.59 -5.94 7.65
N THR A 321 1.44 -5.46 7.17
CA THR A 321 0.48 -4.73 8.02
C THR A 321 -0.10 -5.63 9.11
N ALA A 322 -0.59 -6.83 8.74
CA ALA A 322 -1.22 -7.77 9.65
C ALA A 322 -0.21 -8.48 10.55
N LEU A 323 1.04 -8.59 10.09
CA LEU A 323 2.14 -9.20 10.85
C LEU A 323 2.72 -8.24 11.89
N TYR A 324 3.21 -7.08 11.44
CA TYR A 324 4.04 -6.25 12.31
C TYR A 324 3.25 -5.21 13.09
N THR A 325 2.14 -4.66 12.58
CA THR A 325 1.34 -3.68 13.34
C THR A 325 0.92 -4.25 14.71
N PRO A 326 0.36 -5.49 14.80
CA PRO A 326 0.05 -6.08 16.10
C PRO A 326 1.29 -6.31 16.96
N LEU A 327 2.38 -6.84 16.39
CA LEU A 327 3.61 -7.16 17.12
C LEU A 327 4.32 -5.93 17.72
N VAL A 328 4.09 -4.73 17.19
CA VAL A 328 4.63 -3.48 17.77
C VAL A 328 3.61 -2.71 18.62
N SER A 329 2.35 -3.13 18.60
CA SER A 329 1.24 -2.58 19.40
C SER A 329 0.88 -3.43 20.63
N GLY A 330 1.36 -4.67 20.72
CA GLY A 330 1.03 -5.58 21.83
C GLY A 330 -0.12 -6.53 21.54
N GLY A 331 -0.58 -6.59 20.29
CA GLY A 331 -1.58 -7.53 19.83
C GLY A 331 -1.02 -8.93 19.62
N ARG A 332 -1.91 -9.83 19.21
CA ARG A 332 -1.61 -11.24 18.92
C ARG A 332 -1.83 -11.53 17.44
N ILE A 333 -0.86 -12.15 16.78
CA ILE A 333 -1.04 -12.67 15.42
C ILE A 333 -1.42 -14.15 15.44
N VAL A 334 -2.31 -14.54 14.53
CA VAL A 334 -2.68 -15.93 14.27
C VAL A 334 -2.28 -16.25 12.83
N MET A 335 -1.34 -17.18 12.65
CA MET A 335 -0.85 -17.58 11.34
C MET A 335 -1.72 -18.71 10.79
N ALA A 336 -2.76 -18.38 10.02
CA ALA A 336 -3.69 -19.37 9.46
C ALA A 336 -4.36 -18.84 8.18
N GLY A 337 -4.61 -19.72 7.21
CA GLY A 337 -5.18 -19.38 5.92
C GLY A 337 -6.69 -19.31 6.01
N LEU A 338 -7.31 -18.48 5.16
CA LEU A 338 -8.77 -18.40 5.10
C LEU A 338 -9.41 -19.65 4.48
N GLU A 339 -8.65 -20.41 3.69
CA GLU A 339 -9.08 -21.65 3.05
C GLU A 339 -8.66 -22.90 3.86
N ASP A 340 -7.87 -22.72 4.92
CA ASP A 340 -7.47 -23.83 5.77
C ASP A 340 -8.71 -24.25 6.57
N GLU A 341 -9.25 -25.45 6.34
CA GLU A 341 -10.28 -26.07 7.17
C GLU A 341 -9.68 -26.57 8.51
N ASP A 342 -8.90 -25.71 9.16
CA ASP A 342 -8.24 -26.02 10.42
C ASP A 342 -9.20 -25.83 11.59
N ALA A 343 -9.68 -26.96 12.13
CA ALA A 343 -10.56 -26.98 13.30
C ALA A 343 -9.93 -26.28 14.50
N GLU A 344 -8.61 -26.27 14.61
CA GLU A 344 -7.90 -25.60 15.70
C GLU A 344 -7.96 -24.08 15.56
N THR A 345 -7.65 -23.54 14.38
CA THR A 345 -7.83 -22.12 14.06
C THR A 345 -9.29 -21.69 14.27
N ALA A 346 -10.26 -22.50 13.81
CA ALA A 346 -11.67 -22.19 14.02
C ALA A 346 -12.04 -22.14 15.51
N ALA A 347 -11.57 -23.11 16.31
CA ALA A 347 -11.79 -23.12 17.76
C ALA A 347 -11.11 -21.96 18.46
N LEU A 348 -9.92 -21.57 18.00
CA LEU A 348 -9.15 -20.44 18.51
C LEU A 348 -9.88 -19.12 18.24
N LEU A 349 -10.29 -18.87 17.00
CA LEU A 349 -11.00 -17.65 16.62
C LEU A 349 -12.37 -17.58 17.29
N SER A 350 -13.05 -18.70 17.49
CA SER A 350 -14.30 -18.71 18.27
C SER A 350 -14.11 -18.27 19.73
N ARG A 351 -12.95 -18.56 20.33
CA ARG A 351 -12.62 -18.15 21.71
C ARG A 351 -11.99 -16.76 21.79
N THR A 352 -11.28 -16.35 20.77
CA THR A 352 -10.56 -15.07 20.70
C THR A 352 -10.75 -14.49 19.30
N PRO A 353 -11.90 -13.83 19.05
CA PRO A 353 -12.30 -13.39 17.72
C PRO A 353 -11.31 -12.43 17.09
N ASN A 354 -11.21 -12.49 15.76
CA ASN A 354 -10.39 -11.58 14.99
C ASN A 354 -10.86 -10.13 15.20
N THR A 355 -9.93 -9.22 15.43
CA THR A 355 -10.22 -7.77 15.54
C THR A 355 -9.63 -7.00 14.37
N PHE A 356 -8.59 -7.51 13.72
CA PHE A 356 -7.85 -6.83 12.66
C PHE A 356 -7.54 -7.76 11.49
N LEU A 357 -7.95 -7.37 10.28
CA LEU A 357 -7.64 -8.15 9.08
C LEU A 357 -7.21 -7.22 7.97
N LYS A 358 -6.17 -7.62 7.23
CA LYS A 358 -5.86 -7.07 5.93
C LYS A 358 -6.07 -8.13 4.86
N ALA A 359 -6.81 -7.79 3.82
CA ALA A 359 -7.11 -8.66 2.71
C ALA A 359 -7.21 -7.86 1.40
N THR A 360 -7.45 -8.56 0.30
CA THR A 360 -7.84 -7.92 -0.96
C THR A 360 -9.37 -7.95 -1.10
N PRO A 361 -9.98 -7.05 -1.89
CA PRO A 361 -11.41 -7.13 -2.23
C PRO A 361 -11.88 -8.52 -2.68
N SER A 362 -11.06 -9.28 -3.41
CA SER A 362 -11.36 -10.65 -3.85
C SER A 362 -11.56 -11.66 -2.70
N HIS A 363 -11.14 -11.35 -1.47
CA HIS A 363 -11.37 -12.20 -0.30
C HIS A 363 -12.74 -12.00 0.36
N LEU A 364 -13.49 -10.94 0.01
CA LEU A 364 -14.80 -10.66 0.61
C LEU A 364 -15.79 -11.83 0.45
N PRO A 365 -15.96 -12.45 -0.73
CA PRO A 365 -16.88 -13.58 -0.88
C PRO A 365 -16.50 -14.78 0.00
N LEU A 366 -15.20 -15.00 0.24
CA LEU A 366 -14.73 -16.06 1.13
C LEU A 366 -15.10 -15.73 2.59
N LEU A 367 -14.78 -14.52 3.05
CA LEU A 367 -15.11 -14.05 4.41
C LEU A 367 -16.62 -14.10 4.72
N GLU A 368 -17.47 -13.82 3.73
CA GLU A 368 -18.93 -13.89 3.88
C GLU A 368 -19.47 -15.31 4.13
N ASN A 369 -18.70 -16.35 3.78
CA ASN A 369 -19.07 -17.75 3.92
C ASN A 369 -18.36 -18.44 5.10
N LEU A 370 -17.32 -17.81 5.66
CA LEU A 370 -16.64 -18.28 6.85
C LEU A 370 -17.42 -17.94 8.13
N PRO A 371 -17.14 -18.62 9.25
CA PRO A 371 -17.66 -18.19 10.56
C PRO A 371 -17.33 -16.72 10.85
N ALA A 372 -18.26 -16.01 11.49
CA ALA A 372 -18.16 -14.57 11.70
C ALA A 372 -16.86 -14.12 12.41
N ASP A 373 -16.26 -15.00 13.22
CA ASP A 373 -15.04 -14.74 13.98
C ASP A 373 -13.76 -14.66 13.13
N TYR A 374 -13.81 -15.08 11.86
CA TYR A 374 -12.72 -14.86 10.88
C TYR A 374 -12.68 -13.42 10.39
N SER A 375 -13.85 -12.79 10.22
CA SER A 375 -13.95 -11.39 9.88
C SER A 375 -13.57 -10.53 11.10
N PRO A 376 -12.86 -9.41 10.90
CA PRO A 376 -12.47 -8.56 12.00
C PRO A 376 -13.70 -7.86 12.61
N SER A 377 -13.85 -7.95 13.92
CA SER A 377 -14.82 -7.17 14.69
C SER A 377 -14.45 -5.68 14.79
N GLY A 378 -13.17 -5.35 14.62
CA GLY A 378 -12.65 -3.98 14.76
C GLY A 378 -12.42 -3.30 13.41
N HIS A 379 -11.48 -3.79 12.60
CA HIS A 379 -11.03 -3.09 11.38
C HIS A 379 -10.66 -4.06 10.26
N LEU A 380 -11.30 -3.91 9.11
CA LEU A 380 -10.94 -4.56 7.85
C LEU A 380 -10.22 -3.59 6.91
N LEU A 381 -9.00 -3.93 6.52
CA LEU A 381 -8.26 -3.23 5.46
C LEU A 381 -8.38 -4.02 4.16
N LEU A 382 -8.79 -3.34 3.09
CA LEU A 382 -8.87 -3.89 1.75
C LEU A 382 -7.92 -3.13 0.83
N GLY A 383 -7.02 -3.84 0.15
CA GLY A 383 -6.08 -3.22 -0.78
C GLY A 383 -5.52 -4.19 -1.81
N GLY A 384 -4.74 -3.67 -2.75
CA GLY A 384 -4.15 -4.45 -3.86
C GLY A 384 -5.04 -4.62 -5.09
N GLU A 385 -6.34 -4.32 -4.98
CA GLU A 385 -7.30 -4.34 -6.10
C GLU A 385 -8.28 -3.17 -5.95
N ALA A 386 -8.97 -2.81 -7.03
CA ALA A 386 -10.03 -1.81 -6.97
C ALA A 386 -11.19 -2.31 -6.11
N LEU A 387 -11.55 -1.56 -5.07
CA LEU A 387 -12.72 -1.86 -4.24
C LEU A 387 -13.97 -1.21 -4.85
N HIS A 388 -14.99 -2.02 -5.10
CA HIS A 388 -16.32 -1.56 -5.50
C HIS A 388 -17.29 -1.67 -4.32
N SER A 389 -18.11 -0.65 -4.12
CA SER A 389 -19.09 -0.63 -3.02
C SER A 389 -20.05 -1.81 -3.05
N GLU A 390 -20.40 -2.27 -4.24
CA GLU A 390 -21.25 -3.45 -4.48
C GLU A 390 -20.70 -4.71 -3.82
N GLY A 391 -19.38 -4.94 -3.94
CA GLY A 391 -18.70 -6.08 -3.34
C GLY A 391 -18.64 -6.02 -1.82
N LEU A 392 -18.78 -4.84 -1.22
CA LEU A 392 -18.71 -4.65 0.23
C LEU A 392 -20.07 -4.75 0.92
N HIS A 393 -21.19 -4.60 0.20
CA HIS A 393 -22.52 -4.51 0.81
C HIS A 393 -22.89 -5.69 1.70
N LYS A 394 -22.67 -6.92 1.21
CA LYS A 394 -23.07 -8.13 1.95
C LYS A 394 -22.19 -8.35 3.18
N TRP A 395 -20.87 -8.27 3.05
CA TRP A 395 -19.96 -8.29 4.20
C TRP A 395 -20.29 -7.19 5.22
N ARG A 396 -20.53 -5.95 4.79
CA ARG A 396 -20.88 -4.83 5.69
C ARG A 396 -22.20 -5.07 6.45
N ALA A 397 -23.18 -5.71 5.82
CA ALA A 397 -24.44 -6.07 6.48
C ALA A 397 -24.24 -7.11 7.60
N GLN A 398 -23.28 -8.03 7.44
CA GLN A 398 -22.92 -9.02 8.47
C GLN A 398 -22.03 -8.41 9.56
N HIS A 399 -21.21 -7.39 9.23
CA HIS A 399 -20.25 -6.75 10.11
C HIS A 399 -20.46 -5.22 10.20
N PRO A 400 -21.62 -4.75 10.73
CA PRO A 400 -22.00 -3.34 10.69
C PRO A 400 -21.16 -2.43 11.59
N HIS A 401 -20.45 -3.00 12.56
CA HIS A 401 -19.67 -2.27 13.56
C HIS A 401 -18.17 -2.15 13.22
N ALA A 402 -17.69 -2.89 12.23
CA ALA A 402 -16.29 -2.84 11.85
C ALA A 402 -15.97 -1.54 11.08
N VAL A 403 -14.78 -0.99 11.25
CA VAL A 403 -14.25 0.03 10.33
C VAL A 403 -13.78 -0.68 9.05
N VAL A 404 -13.99 -0.06 7.88
CA VAL A 404 -13.36 -0.54 6.63
C VAL A 404 -12.46 0.55 6.09
N SER A 405 -11.23 0.20 5.72
CA SER A 405 -10.32 1.08 5.01
C SER A 405 -10.01 0.51 3.63
N ASN A 406 -10.26 1.29 2.58
CA ASN A 406 -9.69 1.04 1.27
C ASN A 406 -8.29 1.64 1.24
N VAL A 407 -7.28 0.81 1.14
CA VAL A 407 -5.87 1.21 1.20
C VAL A 407 -5.20 0.92 -0.13
N TYR A 408 -4.29 1.79 -0.52
CA TYR A 408 -3.53 1.66 -1.76
C TYR A 408 -2.06 1.97 -1.53
N GLY A 409 -1.20 1.19 -2.16
CA GLY A 409 0.21 1.49 -2.34
C GLY A 409 0.87 0.36 -3.12
N PRO A 410 1.81 0.66 -4.03
CA PRO A 410 2.67 -0.35 -4.61
C PRO A 410 3.71 -0.81 -3.58
N THR A 411 4.33 -1.97 -3.80
CA THR A 411 5.38 -2.49 -2.93
C THR A 411 6.55 -1.52 -2.77
N GLU A 412 6.87 -0.77 -3.83
CA GLU A 412 7.91 0.26 -3.86
C GLU A 412 7.63 1.44 -2.91
N ALA A 413 6.38 1.64 -2.48
CA ALA A 413 5.98 2.68 -1.54
C ALA A 413 5.90 2.18 -0.10
N THR A 414 6.36 0.95 0.18
CA THR A 414 6.23 0.27 1.49
C THR A 414 4.76 0.03 1.86
N VAL A 415 4.20 -1.04 1.30
CA VAL A 415 2.88 -1.59 1.68
C VAL A 415 1.69 -0.73 1.23
N ASN A 416 1.39 0.38 1.90
CA ASN A 416 0.30 1.30 1.53
C ASN A 416 0.79 2.74 1.70
N CYS A 417 0.38 3.66 0.82
CA CYS A 417 0.67 5.09 0.91
C CYS A 417 -0.58 5.99 0.93
N THR A 418 -1.77 5.47 0.64
CA THR A 418 -3.04 6.20 0.78
C THR A 418 -4.13 5.37 1.46
N GLU A 419 -5.11 6.05 2.04
CA GLU A 419 -6.27 5.43 2.68
C GLU A 419 -7.57 6.24 2.47
N PHE A 420 -8.65 5.53 2.14
CA PHE A 420 -10.02 5.99 2.31
C PHE A 420 -10.74 5.18 3.38
N ARG A 421 -11.11 5.85 4.47
CA ARG A 421 -11.74 5.23 5.64
C ARG A 421 -13.26 5.34 5.58
N ILE A 422 -13.93 4.24 5.90
CA ILE A 422 -15.38 4.08 5.92
C ILE A 422 -15.79 3.67 7.33
N GLU A 423 -16.38 4.61 8.05
CA GLU A 423 -16.83 4.40 9.43
C GLU A 423 -18.09 3.52 9.50
N PRO A 424 -18.36 2.87 10.65
CA PRO A 424 -19.61 2.16 10.90
C PRO A 424 -20.84 3.03 10.60
N GLY A 425 -21.77 2.51 9.81
CA GLY A 425 -23.00 3.22 9.41
C GLY A 425 -22.83 4.31 8.35
N GLN A 426 -21.60 4.60 7.90
CA GLN A 426 -21.37 5.53 6.80
C GLN A 426 -21.91 4.96 5.47
N LYS A 427 -22.61 5.78 4.69
CA LYS A 427 -23.04 5.39 3.35
C LYS A 427 -21.81 5.12 2.47
N LEU A 428 -21.79 3.98 1.79
CA LEU A 428 -20.76 3.67 0.81
C LEU A 428 -20.84 4.64 -0.38
N PRO A 429 -19.70 5.06 -0.97
CA PRO A 429 -19.68 5.80 -2.23
C PRO A 429 -20.39 5.00 -3.34
N ASP A 430 -20.92 5.68 -4.34
CA ASP A 430 -21.48 4.98 -5.51
C ASP A 430 -20.31 4.53 -6.43
N GLY A 431 -20.32 3.27 -6.86
CA GLY A 431 -19.29 2.72 -7.76
C GLY A 431 -17.96 2.34 -7.09
N VAL A 432 -16.85 2.85 -7.63
CA VAL A 432 -15.49 2.56 -7.15
C VAL A 432 -15.22 3.37 -5.88
N VAL A 433 -14.77 2.68 -4.83
CA VAL A 433 -14.36 3.34 -3.58
C VAL A 433 -13.01 4.03 -3.82
N PRO A 434 -12.87 5.34 -3.49
CA PRO A 434 -11.61 6.06 -3.67
C PRO A 434 -10.47 5.42 -2.86
N ILE A 435 -9.23 5.64 -3.29
CA ILE A 435 -8.02 5.28 -2.53
C ILE A 435 -7.69 6.30 -1.42
N GLY A 436 -8.41 7.42 -1.40
CA GLY A 436 -8.43 8.41 -0.33
C GLY A 436 -7.22 9.34 -0.32
N ARG A 437 -6.69 9.60 0.88
CA ARG A 437 -5.64 10.61 1.10
C ARG A 437 -4.30 9.97 1.45
N PRO A 438 -3.17 10.67 1.21
CA PRO A 438 -1.86 10.16 1.60
C PRO A 438 -1.76 9.90 3.11
N GLN A 439 -1.02 8.86 3.47
CA GLN A 439 -0.64 8.58 4.86
C GLN A 439 0.41 9.59 5.34
N SER A 440 0.73 9.55 6.64
CA SER A 440 1.83 10.34 7.19
C SER A 440 3.13 10.08 6.40
N ASN A 441 3.89 11.15 6.15
CA ASN A 441 5.15 11.16 5.40
C ASN A 441 5.07 10.65 3.94
N ALA A 442 3.87 10.48 3.39
CA ALA A 442 3.65 10.16 1.97
C ALA A 442 3.13 11.39 1.20
N GLN A 443 3.55 11.52 -0.07
CA GLN A 443 3.07 12.53 -1.00
C GLN A 443 2.65 11.86 -2.32
N VAL A 444 1.52 12.29 -2.90
CA VAL A 444 0.91 11.69 -4.10
C VAL A 444 0.59 12.74 -5.15
#